data_AF-A0A7S2NYZ4-F1
#
_entry.id   AF-A0A7S2NYZ4-F1
#
_cell.length_a   1.000
_cell.length_b   1.000
_cell.length_c   1.000
_cell.angle_alpha   90.00
_cell.angle_beta   90.00
_cell.angle_gamma   90.00
#
_symmetry.space_group_name_H-M   'P 1'
#
loop_
_entity.id
_entity.type
_entity.pdbx_description
1 polymer ?
#
loop_
_entity_poly.entity_id
_entity_poly.type
_entity_poly.pdbx_seq_one_letter_code
_entity_poly.pdbx_strand_id
1 'polypeptide(L)'
;ADAAALDDECDAEGGRGDCAVNALQLRARGGARAAAEVDSEGACHDVKDDEPGPCLNAINWAKNVGYPQHPEWYEGLTPATATNGDWQYFSWNTSHPTCPRPCNKKWDDQWCKLPTVPKLWEPAPVTTPVRIKILSYNLFWWNLFSIRGGFSAGALIKSSGEPELYDVMGLQECEDPAKVFGPHGLAGVYTAFNTSKATCMAYRNDAWKLIDHGEREVAMDMRTEYYGRRSAQWMRLQHKKTGLFLFFVNHHGPLSVNSGGACGGQNTAHNLLQTMHENGKPGDIIVLVGDFNANAASKTVQALWPHLTQIYNSVSFGGVDNMFSNVPRAGVAETLDLGSGGSDHHAISAVLALPAGSTVNAAASLAEPVLSVDSLKNAGGADGCMIEPGEMYTYAPGGWTSFAHNIVDPRACCNACQGHAECKAWTWEEWNTGIKGPLCTMRGVAPSGTAPGNGTVASGLPKGAAVYETLKASKSF
;
A
#
# COMPACT_ATOMS: atom_id res chain seq x y z
N ALA A 1 -10.12 -35.81 -0.61
CA ALA A 1 -10.33 -34.78 -1.64
C ALA A 1 -9.60 -33.55 -1.16
N ASP A 2 -8.63 -33.08 -1.93
CA ASP A 2 -7.61 -32.14 -1.47
C ASP A 2 -8.24 -30.75 -1.29
N ALA A 3 -8.46 -30.34 -0.05
CA ALA A 3 -9.09 -29.04 0.25
C ALA A 3 -8.24 -27.87 -0.25
N ALA A 4 -6.93 -28.07 -0.46
CA ALA A 4 -6.03 -27.12 -1.08
C ALA A 4 -6.42 -26.78 -2.54
N ALA A 5 -6.98 -27.74 -3.29
CA ALA A 5 -7.38 -27.54 -4.68
C ALA A 5 -8.72 -26.79 -4.84
N LEU A 6 -9.54 -26.73 -3.79
CA LEU A 6 -10.78 -25.96 -3.78
C LEU A 6 -10.53 -24.46 -3.62
N ASP A 7 -9.28 -24.09 -3.31
CA ASP A 7 -8.85 -22.74 -2.99
C ASP A 7 -8.05 -22.05 -4.13
N ASP A 8 -7.91 -22.66 -5.31
CA ASP A 8 -7.02 -22.15 -6.38
C ASP A 8 -7.75 -21.72 -7.67
N GLU A 9 -9.00 -21.25 -7.59
CA GLU A 9 -9.79 -20.88 -8.79
C GLU A 9 -9.38 -19.56 -9.47
N CYS A 10 -8.47 -18.77 -8.88
CA CYS A 10 -8.05 -17.49 -9.48
C CYS A 10 -7.03 -17.64 -10.63
N ASP A 11 -6.48 -18.84 -10.85
CA ASP A 11 -5.52 -19.14 -11.93
C ASP A 11 -6.12 -19.95 -13.10
N ALA A 12 -7.35 -20.42 -12.98
CA ALA A 12 -8.01 -21.20 -14.02
C ALA A 12 -8.86 -20.30 -14.93
N GLU A 13 -8.26 -19.88 -16.05
CA GLU A 13 -8.91 -19.23 -17.20
C GLU A 13 -9.19 -17.72 -17.10
N GLY A 14 -8.17 -16.91 -17.42
CA GLY A 14 -8.32 -15.78 -18.35
C GLY A 14 -9.26 -14.60 -18.02
N GLY A 15 -9.86 -14.54 -16.83
CA GLY A 15 -10.82 -13.50 -16.44
C GLY A 15 -10.37 -12.69 -15.24
N ARG A 16 -9.29 -11.89 -15.35
CA ARG A 16 -8.78 -11.00 -14.28
C ARG A 16 -9.71 -9.82 -13.90
N GLY A 17 -10.99 -9.88 -14.29
CA GLY A 17 -11.89 -8.72 -14.26
C GLY A 17 -12.88 -8.65 -13.11
N ASP A 18 -13.37 -9.78 -12.57
CA ASP A 18 -14.63 -9.76 -11.78
C ASP A 18 -14.52 -10.18 -10.31
N CYS A 19 -13.40 -10.74 -9.85
CA CYS A 19 -13.29 -11.18 -8.44
C CYS A 19 -13.05 -10.02 -7.45
N ALA A 20 -12.33 -8.97 -7.86
CA ALA A 20 -11.99 -7.85 -6.98
C ALA A 20 -13.08 -6.76 -6.92
N VAL A 21 -13.87 -6.60 -7.99
CA VAL A 21 -14.75 -5.43 -8.17
C VAL A 21 -15.99 -5.48 -7.26
N ASN A 22 -16.50 -6.67 -6.95
CA ASN A 22 -17.66 -6.84 -6.07
C ASN A 22 -17.32 -6.88 -4.56
N ALA A 23 -16.04 -7.07 -4.20
CA ALA A 23 -15.57 -7.12 -2.80
C ALA A 23 -15.42 -5.72 -2.16
N LEU A 24 -15.09 -4.74 -3.01
CA LEU A 24 -14.72 -3.37 -2.63
C LEU A 24 -15.91 -2.51 -2.16
N GLN A 25 -17.15 -2.87 -2.49
CA GLN A 25 -18.37 -2.12 -2.15
C GLN A 25 -18.93 -2.40 -0.74
N LEU A 26 -18.48 -3.47 -0.06
CA LEU A 26 -19.02 -3.88 1.25
C LEU A 26 -18.19 -3.36 2.44
N ARG A 27 -16.85 -3.20 2.30
CA ARG A 27 -15.99 -2.67 3.38
C ARG A 27 -16.15 -1.16 3.62
N ALA A 28 -16.53 -0.37 2.61
CA ALA A 28 -16.77 1.08 2.76
C ALA A 28 -17.99 1.42 3.66
N ARG A 29 -18.79 0.42 4.05
CA ARG A 29 -20.03 0.59 4.83
C ARG A 29 -19.81 0.66 6.35
N GLY A 30 -18.57 0.56 6.83
CA GLY A 30 -18.24 0.40 8.25
C GLY A 30 -17.28 1.44 8.81
N GLY A 31 -17.67 2.71 8.83
CA GLY A 31 -17.13 3.67 9.79
C GLY A 31 -15.95 4.52 9.32
N ALA A 32 -16.26 5.73 8.85
CA ALA A 32 -15.37 6.88 8.99
C ALA A 32 -16.21 8.11 9.38
N ARG A 33 -16.31 8.38 10.68
CA ARG A 33 -16.75 9.67 11.22
C ARG A 33 -15.57 10.41 11.85
N ALA A 34 -15.54 11.70 11.53
CA ALA A 34 -14.86 12.82 12.20
C ALA A 34 -13.33 12.97 12.05
N ALA A 35 -12.93 14.07 11.41
CA ALA A 35 -12.02 15.05 11.99
C ALA A 35 -12.36 16.44 11.44
N ALA A 36 -12.38 17.45 12.31
CA ALA A 36 -12.84 18.81 12.07
C ALA A 36 -11.68 19.81 11.87
N GLU A 37 -11.90 20.72 10.92
CA GLU A 37 -11.53 22.14 10.83
C GLU A 37 -10.10 22.63 11.17
N VAL A 38 -9.24 22.79 10.15
CA VAL A 38 -8.29 23.93 9.97
C VAL A 38 -8.04 24.17 8.46
N ASP A 39 -7.52 25.35 8.12
CA ASP A 39 -7.41 26.07 6.83
C ASP A 39 -6.48 25.48 5.74
N SER A 40 -7.03 25.18 4.55
CA SER A 40 -6.26 25.06 3.29
C SER A 40 -7.13 25.39 2.05
N GLU A 41 -6.68 26.39 1.28
CA GLU A 41 -7.31 26.93 0.05
C GLU A 41 -7.08 26.02 -1.18
N GLY A 42 -7.47 24.74 -1.09
CA GLY A 42 -7.51 23.84 -2.25
C GLY A 42 -8.72 24.08 -3.18
N ALA A 43 -8.66 23.56 -4.41
CA ALA A 43 -9.71 23.65 -5.43
C ALA A 43 -11.01 22.97 -4.94
N CYS A 44 -11.85 23.76 -4.28
CA CYS A 44 -13.21 23.40 -3.94
C CYS A 44 -14.18 23.94 -4.99
N HIS A 45 -15.39 23.41 -5.00
CA HIS A 45 -16.46 23.95 -5.84
C HIS A 45 -17.81 23.57 -5.25
N ASP A 46 -18.71 24.52 -5.06
CA ASP A 46 -20.09 24.24 -4.63
C ASP A 46 -20.96 24.02 -5.86
N VAL A 47 -21.39 22.77 -6.06
CA VAL A 47 -22.15 22.35 -7.24
C VAL A 47 -23.57 22.88 -7.16
N LYS A 48 -24.00 23.59 -8.20
CA LYS A 48 -25.36 24.18 -8.27
C LYS A 48 -26.39 23.19 -8.79
N ASP A 49 -27.64 23.41 -8.42
CA ASP A 49 -28.80 22.59 -8.80
C ASP A 49 -29.02 22.50 -10.32
N ASP A 50 -28.54 23.49 -11.07
CA ASP A 50 -28.62 23.59 -12.52
C ASP A 50 -27.29 23.33 -13.23
N GLU A 51 -26.25 22.94 -12.49
CA GLU A 51 -24.92 22.76 -13.04
C GLU A 51 -24.76 21.38 -13.71
N PRO A 52 -24.65 21.33 -15.05
CA PRO A 52 -24.45 20.05 -15.72
C PRO A 52 -23.08 19.48 -15.35
N GLY A 53 -23.01 18.17 -15.12
CA GLY A 53 -21.75 17.49 -14.87
C GLY A 53 -21.91 16.15 -14.16
N PRO A 54 -20.84 15.35 -14.10
CA PRO A 54 -20.85 14.04 -13.44
C PRO A 54 -21.27 14.12 -11.97
N CYS A 55 -20.88 15.16 -11.24
CA CYS A 55 -21.26 15.32 -9.84
C CYS A 55 -22.77 15.51 -9.64
N LEU A 56 -23.41 16.46 -10.34
CA LEU A 56 -24.85 16.67 -10.20
C LEU A 56 -25.63 15.42 -10.65
N ASN A 57 -25.17 14.73 -11.69
CA ASN A 57 -25.74 13.46 -12.11
C ASN A 57 -25.66 12.38 -11.01
N ALA A 58 -24.52 12.27 -10.33
CA ALA A 58 -24.32 11.33 -9.22
C ALA A 58 -25.20 11.69 -8.01
N ILE A 59 -25.30 12.97 -7.64
CA ILE A 59 -26.19 13.47 -6.58
C ILE A 59 -27.64 13.15 -6.91
N ASN A 60 -28.09 13.41 -8.14
CA ASN A 60 -29.45 13.15 -8.57
C ASN A 60 -29.77 11.64 -8.60
N TRP A 61 -28.82 10.80 -9.01
CA TRP A 61 -28.99 9.35 -8.94
C TRP A 61 -29.06 8.87 -7.48
N ALA A 62 -28.18 9.35 -6.61
CA ALA A 62 -28.17 9.00 -5.19
C ALA A 62 -29.51 9.37 -4.51
N LYS A 63 -30.07 10.54 -4.82
CA LYS A 63 -31.37 10.97 -4.28
C LYS A 63 -32.57 10.16 -4.80
N ASN A 64 -32.61 9.92 -6.10
CA ASN A 64 -33.83 9.42 -6.77
C ASN A 64 -33.84 7.90 -6.99
N VAL A 65 -32.67 7.25 -6.95
CA VAL A 65 -32.52 5.81 -7.22
C VAL A 65 -31.79 5.12 -6.06
N GLY A 66 -30.60 5.62 -5.70
CA GLY A 66 -29.76 5.01 -4.68
C GLY A 66 -30.44 4.95 -3.32
N TYR A 67 -30.88 6.09 -2.78
CA TYR A 67 -31.48 6.19 -1.46
C TYR A 67 -32.81 5.42 -1.35
N PRO A 68 -33.76 5.50 -2.31
CA PRO A 68 -34.97 4.70 -2.26
C PRO A 68 -34.72 3.17 -2.23
N GLN A 69 -33.65 2.69 -2.86
CA GLN A 69 -33.32 1.25 -2.90
C GLN A 69 -32.47 0.80 -1.71
N HIS A 70 -31.55 1.66 -1.27
CA HIS A 70 -30.53 1.34 -0.29
C HIS A 70 -30.31 2.52 0.69
N PRO A 71 -31.30 2.85 1.54
CA PRO A 71 -31.16 3.94 2.51
C PRO A 71 -30.01 3.70 3.49
N GLU A 72 -29.64 2.44 3.72
CA GLU A 72 -28.52 2.05 4.58
C GLU A 72 -27.15 2.48 4.04
N TRP A 73 -27.03 2.85 2.75
CA TRP A 73 -25.78 3.38 2.20
C TRP A 73 -25.56 4.86 2.53
N TYR A 74 -26.63 5.57 2.91
CA TYR A 74 -26.63 7.03 3.05
C TYR A 74 -26.97 7.44 4.49
N GLU A 75 -26.26 6.85 5.46
CA GLU A 75 -26.51 7.10 6.88
C GLU A 75 -26.46 8.60 7.20
N GLY A 76 -27.56 9.14 7.75
CA GLY A 76 -27.66 10.56 8.11
C GLY A 76 -28.07 11.50 6.98
N LEU A 77 -28.29 10.99 5.76
CA LEU A 77 -28.89 11.75 4.67
C LEU A 77 -30.35 11.31 4.45
N THR A 78 -31.24 12.28 4.26
CA THR A 78 -32.58 12.00 3.72
C THR A 78 -32.89 13.01 2.61
N PRO A 79 -33.52 12.62 1.50
CA PRO A 79 -33.84 13.56 0.42
C PRO A 79 -34.69 14.75 0.85
N ALA A 80 -35.47 14.60 1.94
CA ALA A 80 -36.34 15.65 2.47
C ALA A 80 -35.60 16.71 3.30
N THR A 81 -34.48 16.35 3.94
CA THR A 81 -33.79 17.23 4.90
C THR A 81 -32.37 17.62 4.48
N ALA A 82 -31.73 16.82 3.64
CA ALA A 82 -30.35 17.05 3.21
C ALA A 82 -30.28 18.03 2.03
N THR A 83 -29.42 19.03 2.16
CA THR A 83 -29.12 20.03 1.13
C THR A 83 -28.28 19.43 0.00
N ASN A 84 -28.20 20.10 -1.16
CA ASN A 84 -27.25 19.69 -2.21
C ASN A 84 -25.80 19.63 -1.73
N GLY A 85 -25.40 20.54 -0.82
CA GLY A 85 -24.08 20.50 -0.19
C GLY A 85 -23.86 19.24 0.67
N ASP A 86 -24.89 18.71 1.31
CA ASP A 86 -24.78 17.47 2.10
C ASP A 86 -24.61 16.23 1.21
N TRP A 87 -25.37 16.16 0.11
CA TRP A 87 -25.21 15.09 -0.88
C TRP A 87 -23.87 15.19 -1.63
N GLN A 88 -23.43 16.41 -1.93
CA GLN A 88 -22.11 16.66 -2.50
C GLN A 88 -21.01 16.23 -1.54
N TYR A 89 -21.10 16.59 -0.26
CA TYR A 89 -20.14 16.19 0.76
C TYR A 89 -20.07 14.67 0.92
N PHE A 90 -21.22 14.01 0.96
CA PHE A 90 -21.26 12.55 0.99
C PHE A 90 -20.59 11.97 -0.25
N SER A 91 -20.96 12.42 -1.45
CA SER A 91 -20.40 11.93 -2.71
C SER A 91 -18.89 12.15 -2.80
N TRP A 92 -18.41 13.32 -2.40
CA TRP A 92 -16.98 13.66 -2.29
C TRP A 92 -16.23 12.76 -1.30
N ASN A 93 -16.90 12.30 -0.23
CA ASN A 93 -16.30 11.51 0.83
C ASN A 93 -16.58 9.98 0.69
N THR A 94 -17.02 9.53 -0.48
CA THR A 94 -17.13 8.09 -0.79
C THR A 94 -15.86 7.56 -1.45
N SER A 95 -15.71 6.24 -1.55
CA SER A 95 -14.54 5.59 -2.15
C SER A 95 -14.35 5.87 -3.66
N HIS A 96 -15.35 6.43 -4.32
CA HIS A 96 -15.32 6.80 -5.73
C HIS A 96 -15.88 8.22 -5.90
N PRO A 97 -15.12 9.25 -5.49
CA PRO A 97 -15.60 10.62 -5.50
C PRO A 97 -15.86 11.07 -6.93
N THR A 98 -17.11 11.45 -7.20
CA THR A 98 -17.54 12.04 -8.48
C THR A 98 -17.80 13.55 -8.35
N CYS A 99 -17.70 14.05 -7.12
CA CYS A 99 -17.97 15.42 -6.73
C CYS A 99 -16.72 16.09 -6.16
N PRO A 100 -16.51 17.39 -6.44
CA PRO A 100 -15.47 18.16 -5.79
C PRO A 100 -15.79 18.37 -4.31
N ARG A 101 -14.76 18.70 -3.53
CA ARG A 101 -14.93 19.14 -2.14
C ARG A 101 -15.84 20.38 -2.11
N PRO A 102 -16.92 20.38 -1.31
CA PRO A 102 -17.68 21.61 -1.06
C PRO A 102 -16.77 22.69 -0.45
N CYS A 103 -16.94 23.95 -0.82
CA CYS A 103 -16.04 25.03 -0.40
C CYS A 103 -16.13 25.35 1.10
N ASN A 104 -17.25 25.02 1.74
CA ASN A 104 -17.39 25.11 3.19
C ASN A 104 -16.77 23.92 3.94
N LYS A 105 -16.22 22.92 3.25
CA LYS A 105 -15.56 21.75 3.86
C LYS A 105 -14.06 21.86 3.67
N LYS A 106 -13.33 21.79 4.79
CA LYS A 106 -11.86 21.82 4.80
C LYS A 106 -11.29 20.40 4.82
N TRP A 107 -10.11 20.23 4.23
CA TRP A 107 -9.37 18.97 4.20
C TRP A 107 -8.22 19.11 5.19
N ASP A 108 -8.18 18.25 6.21
CA ASP A 108 -7.08 18.22 7.17
C ASP A 108 -5.84 17.61 6.51
N ASP A 109 -4.98 18.49 5.99
CA ASP A 109 -3.70 18.15 5.41
C ASP A 109 -2.57 18.05 6.45
N GLN A 110 -2.86 18.24 7.74
CA GLN A 110 -1.83 18.18 8.78
C GLN A 110 -1.20 16.78 8.85
N TRP A 111 -2.00 15.75 8.55
CA TRP A 111 -1.53 14.38 8.38
C TRP A 111 -0.55 14.22 7.20
N CYS A 112 -0.63 15.11 6.20
CA CYS A 112 0.26 15.14 5.03
C CYS A 112 1.50 16.01 5.22
N LYS A 113 1.76 16.52 6.43
CA LYS A 113 3.05 17.14 6.73
C LYS A 113 4.16 16.10 6.63
N LEU A 114 5.08 16.31 5.69
CA LEU A 114 6.21 15.41 5.46
C LEU A 114 7.05 15.32 6.75
N PRO A 115 7.14 14.14 7.40
CA PRO A 115 7.95 13.98 8.58
C PRO A 115 9.43 14.15 8.26
N THR A 116 10.20 14.59 9.26
CA THR A 116 11.67 14.55 9.18
C THR A 116 12.14 13.10 9.10
N VAL A 117 13.10 12.82 8.22
CA VAL A 117 13.68 11.48 8.10
C VAL A 117 14.60 11.20 9.28
N PRO A 118 14.31 10.21 10.14
CA PRO A 118 15.21 9.86 11.23
C PRO A 118 16.42 9.06 10.72
N LYS A 119 17.54 9.16 11.44
CA LYS A 119 18.66 8.24 11.25
C LYS A 119 18.37 6.92 11.97
N LEU A 120 18.31 5.82 11.21
CA LEU A 120 18.28 4.47 11.76
C LEU A 120 19.69 4.00 12.16
N TRP A 121 19.77 2.85 12.80
CA TRP A 121 21.00 2.28 13.33
C TRP A 121 21.39 0.99 12.61
N GLU A 122 22.68 0.67 12.73
CA GLU A 122 23.21 -0.63 12.35
C GLU A 122 22.82 -1.70 13.39
N PRO A 123 22.61 -2.97 12.97
CA PRO A 123 22.36 -4.06 13.89
C PRO A 123 23.58 -4.30 14.79
N ALA A 124 23.35 -4.63 16.05
CA ALA A 124 24.42 -4.98 16.99
C ALA A 124 25.11 -6.28 16.53
N PRO A 125 26.44 -6.42 16.72
CA PRO A 125 27.15 -7.63 16.35
C PRO A 125 26.64 -8.81 17.18
N VAL A 126 26.44 -9.96 16.53
CA VAL A 126 26.04 -11.20 17.21
C VAL A 126 27.28 -11.99 17.64
N THR A 127 27.26 -12.52 18.85
CA THR A 127 28.36 -13.34 19.41
C THR A 127 28.25 -14.81 19.02
N THR A 128 27.04 -15.27 18.70
CA THR A 128 26.73 -16.62 18.22
C THR A 128 25.96 -16.48 16.92
N PRO A 129 26.21 -17.32 15.89
CA PRO A 129 25.49 -17.20 14.65
C PRO A 129 23.98 -17.37 14.86
N VAL A 130 23.17 -16.52 14.22
CA VAL A 130 21.71 -16.60 14.27
C VAL A 130 21.14 -16.58 12.87
N ARG A 131 20.14 -17.42 12.63
CA ARG A 131 19.28 -17.38 11.45
C ARG A 131 17.90 -16.87 11.87
N ILE A 132 17.31 -16.03 11.03
CA ILE A 132 15.97 -15.48 11.24
C ILE A 132 15.19 -15.73 9.97
N LYS A 133 14.25 -16.69 10.00
CA LYS A 133 13.38 -17.01 8.87
C LYS A 133 12.09 -16.20 8.95
N ILE A 134 11.78 -15.48 7.90
CA ILE A 134 10.76 -14.43 7.85
C ILE A 134 9.73 -14.78 6.78
N LEU A 135 8.44 -14.59 7.09
CA LEU A 135 7.33 -14.68 6.14
C LEU A 135 6.62 -13.33 6.01
N SER A 136 6.22 -12.97 4.79
CA SER A 136 5.19 -11.95 4.52
C SER A 136 4.12 -12.52 3.62
N TYR A 137 2.85 -12.27 3.93
CA TYR A 137 1.75 -12.82 3.14
C TYR A 137 0.44 -12.02 3.31
N ASN A 138 -0.04 -11.40 2.23
CA ASN A 138 -1.41 -10.87 2.18
C ASN A 138 -2.37 -12.05 1.98
N LEU A 139 -3.31 -12.21 2.91
CA LEU A 139 -4.20 -13.35 3.00
C LEU A 139 -5.49 -13.21 2.19
N PHE A 140 -5.73 -12.07 1.52
CA PHE A 140 -6.95 -11.82 0.77
C PHE A 140 -8.22 -12.17 1.58
N TRP A 141 -8.29 -11.67 2.82
CA TRP A 141 -9.16 -12.20 3.89
C TRP A 141 -10.60 -12.47 3.46
N TRP A 142 -11.20 -11.49 2.80
CA TRP A 142 -12.61 -11.55 2.45
C TRP A 142 -12.88 -12.75 1.55
N ASN A 143 -12.06 -12.96 0.52
CA ASN A 143 -12.27 -14.07 -0.40
C ASN A 143 -11.77 -15.37 0.20
N LEU A 144 -10.50 -15.41 0.58
CA LEU A 144 -9.85 -16.64 1.00
C LEU A 144 -10.44 -17.17 2.31
N PHE A 145 -10.61 -16.33 3.33
CA PHE A 145 -11.10 -16.75 4.65
C PHE A 145 -12.61 -16.65 4.80
N SER A 146 -13.23 -15.56 4.35
CA SER A 146 -14.67 -15.34 4.61
C SER A 146 -15.58 -16.10 3.65
N ILE A 147 -15.16 -16.32 2.41
CA ILE A 147 -15.91 -17.10 1.42
C ILE A 147 -15.42 -18.55 1.36
N ARG A 148 -14.11 -18.75 1.32
CA ARG A 148 -13.51 -20.05 0.98
C ARG A 148 -12.94 -20.82 2.19
N GLY A 149 -12.94 -20.23 3.38
CA GLY A 149 -12.58 -20.88 4.64
C GLY A 149 -11.09 -20.89 4.99
N GLY A 150 -10.21 -20.43 4.07
CA GLY A 150 -8.83 -20.04 4.34
C GLY A 150 -7.87 -21.17 4.68
N PHE A 151 -8.20 -22.41 4.32
CA PHE A 151 -7.42 -23.57 4.72
C PHE A 151 -6.06 -23.61 4.04
N SER A 152 -5.99 -23.25 2.74
CA SER A 152 -4.75 -23.28 1.94
C SER A 152 -3.62 -22.41 2.50
N ALA A 153 -3.93 -21.22 3.03
CA ALA A 153 -2.92 -20.30 3.55
C ALA A 153 -2.15 -20.90 4.74
N GLY A 154 -2.86 -21.41 5.75
CA GLY A 154 -2.21 -22.05 6.90
C GLY A 154 -1.47 -23.34 6.53
N ALA A 155 -1.93 -24.07 5.51
CA ALA A 155 -1.25 -25.24 4.97
C ALA A 155 0.09 -24.87 4.33
N LEU A 156 0.10 -23.79 3.52
CA LEU A 156 1.31 -23.26 2.91
C LEU A 156 2.33 -22.81 3.96
N ILE A 157 1.88 -22.08 4.99
CA ILE A 157 2.75 -21.65 6.10
C ILE A 157 3.40 -22.85 6.79
N LYS A 158 2.62 -23.91 7.03
CA LYS A 158 3.12 -25.13 7.67
C LYS A 158 4.13 -25.86 6.80
N SER A 159 3.81 -26.09 5.53
CA SER A 159 4.67 -26.88 4.63
C SER A 159 5.98 -26.16 4.30
N SER A 160 5.92 -24.86 4.03
CA SER A 160 7.10 -24.02 3.77
C SER A 160 7.93 -23.73 5.01
N GLY A 161 7.35 -23.92 6.20
CA GLY A 161 8.01 -23.82 7.50
C GLY A 161 8.86 -25.04 7.87
N GLU A 162 8.88 -26.11 7.08
CA GLU A 162 9.71 -27.29 7.35
C GLU A 162 10.96 -27.30 6.45
N PRO A 163 12.11 -27.82 6.92
CA PRO A 163 12.39 -28.31 8.28
C PRO A 163 12.77 -27.20 9.28
N GLU A 164 12.97 -25.96 8.80
CA GLU A 164 13.31 -24.80 9.63
C GLU A 164 12.08 -23.90 9.76
N LEU A 165 11.46 -23.90 10.95
CA LEU A 165 10.28 -23.08 11.25
C LEU A 165 10.58 -21.59 11.08
N TYR A 166 9.58 -20.84 10.63
CA TYR A 166 9.63 -19.39 10.63
C TYR A 166 9.86 -18.85 12.04
N ASP A 167 10.60 -17.76 12.15
CA ASP A 167 10.82 -17.04 13.40
C ASP A 167 9.75 -15.96 13.61
N VAL A 168 9.42 -15.24 12.53
CA VAL A 168 8.46 -14.14 12.51
C VAL A 168 7.66 -14.13 11.21
N MET A 169 6.41 -13.68 11.30
CA MET A 169 5.51 -13.58 10.16
C MET A 169 4.73 -12.27 10.21
N GLY A 170 4.59 -11.60 9.06
CA GLY A 170 3.70 -10.47 8.86
C GLY A 170 2.58 -10.85 7.89
N LEU A 171 1.34 -10.73 8.32
CA LEU A 171 0.16 -11.10 7.54
C LEU A 171 -0.70 -9.85 7.31
N GLN A 172 -1.05 -9.57 6.05
CA GLN A 172 -1.93 -8.47 5.67
C GLN A 172 -3.29 -9.03 5.31
N GLU A 173 -4.32 -8.19 5.41
CA GLU A 173 -5.70 -8.66 5.37
C GLU A 173 -5.91 -9.84 6.32
N CYS A 174 -5.50 -9.68 7.57
CA CYS A 174 -5.66 -10.69 8.59
C CYS A 174 -6.50 -10.10 9.72
N GLU A 175 -7.73 -10.61 9.86
CA GLU A 175 -8.66 -10.16 10.90
C GLU A 175 -8.63 -11.07 12.13
N ASP A 176 -8.32 -12.37 11.95
CA ASP A 176 -8.29 -13.36 13.03
C ASP A 176 -7.15 -14.39 12.85
N PRO A 177 -6.00 -14.22 13.53
CA PRO A 177 -4.87 -15.13 13.37
C PRO A 177 -5.20 -16.57 13.81
N ALA A 178 -6.20 -16.79 14.68
CA ALA A 178 -6.56 -18.15 15.11
C ALA A 178 -7.09 -19.01 13.94
N LYS A 179 -7.75 -18.39 12.95
CA LYS A 179 -8.20 -19.09 11.73
C LYS A 179 -7.05 -19.49 10.82
N VAL A 180 -5.94 -18.74 10.84
CA VAL A 180 -4.75 -19.05 10.04
C VAL A 180 -3.97 -20.21 10.68
N PHE A 181 -3.70 -20.11 11.99
CA PHE A 181 -2.78 -21.03 12.68
C PHE A 181 -3.46 -22.26 13.29
N GLY A 182 -4.72 -22.15 13.72
CA GLY A 182 -5.46 -23.20 14.41
C GLY A 182 -5.64 -24.48 13.61
N PRO A 183 -6.21 -24.44 12.39
CA PRO A 183 -6.52 -25.63 11.59
C PRO A 183 -5.33 -26.54 11.29
N HIS A 184 -4.11 -25.99 11.34
CA HIS A 184 -2.88 -26.68 10.96
C HIS A 184 -1.99 -27.06 12.14
N GLY A 185 -2.46 -26.84 13.37
CA GLY A 185 -1.73 -27.16 14.60
C GLY A 185 -0.58 -26.18 14.91
N LEU A 186 -0.62 -24.97 14.35
CA LEU A 186 0.43 -23.97 14.52
C LEU A 186 0.20 -23.07 15.75
N ALA A 187 -0.99 -23.11 16.35
CA ALA A 187 -1.36 -22.27 17.50
C ALA A 187 -0.49 -22.50 18.75
N GLY A 188 0.11 -23.69 18.92
CA GLY A 188 1.07 -23.95 20.01
C GLY A 188 2.51 -23.55 19.67
N VAL A 189 2.82 -23.39 18.39
CA VAL A 189 4.17 -23.08 17.88
C VAL A 189 4.41 -21.57 17.87
N TYR A 190 3.37 -20.79 17.54
CA TYR A 190 3.46 -19.34 17.40
C TYR A 190 2.53 -18.62 18.37
N THR A 191 2.98 -17.48 18.88
CA THR A 191 2.08 -16.47 19.45
C THR A 191 1.73 -15.52 18.32
N ALA A 192 0.43 -15.33 18.08
CA ALA A 192 -0.07 -14.47 17.01
C ALA A 192 -1.12 -13.49 17.52
N PHE A 193 -1.15 -12.28 16.96
CA PHE A 193 -2.06 -11.21 17.35
C PHE A 193 -2.34 -10.27 16.17
N ASN A 194 -3.54 -9.70 16.15
CA ASN A 194 -4.01 -8.74 15.15
C ASN A 194 -3.99 -7.30 15.68
N THR A 195 -4.28 -6.35 14.79
CA THR A 195 -4.47 -4.92 15.07
C THR A 195 -5.83 -4.42 14.64
N SER A 196 -6.10 -3.13 14.85
CA SER A 196 -7.33 -2.48 14.39
C SER A 196 -7.47 -2.37 12.86
N LYS A 197 -6.39 -2.61 12.08
CA LYS A 197 -6.36 -2.40 10.61
C LYS A 197 -6.19 -3.69 9.80
N ALA A 198 -6.71 -4.81 10.30
CA ALA A 198 -6.67 -6.11 9.62
C ALA A 198 -5.24 -6.52 9.20
N THR A 199 -4.29 -6.37 10.11
CA THR A 199 -2.95 -6.97 9.99
C THR A 199 -2.72 -7.89 11.18
N CYS A 200 -2.02 -8.99 10.97
CA CYS A 200 -1.56 -9.87 12.04
C CYS A 200 -0.04 -10.02 12.02
N MET A 201 0.51 -10.33 13.19
CA MET A 201 1.87 -10.82 13.33
C MET A 201 1.89 -12.14 14.06
N ALA A 202 2.93 -12.93 13.81
CA ALA A 202 3.23 -14.11 14.61
C ALA A 202 4.73 -14.22 14.88
N TYR A 203 5.11 -14.76 16.03
CA TYR A 203 6.49 -15.11 16.35
C TYR A 203 6.60 -16.47 17.01
N ARG A 204 7.73 -17.16 16.78
CA ARG A 204 7.96 -18.52 17.27
C ARG A 204 8.18 -18.55 18.78
N ASN A 205 7.36 -19.33 19.48
CA ASN A 205 7.27 -19.33 20.94
C ASN A 205 8.53 -19.82 21.65
N ASP A 206 9.24 -20.79 21.09
CA ASP A 206 10.40 -21.41 21.73
C ASP A 206 11.64 -20.50 21.65
N ALA A 207 11.84 -19.82 20.51
CA ALA A 207 13.03 -19.04 20.20
C ALA A 207 12.95 -17.57 20.63
N TRP A 208 11.75 -16.98 20.68
CA TRP A 208 11.59 -15.54 20.90
C TRP A 208 10.73 -15.21 22.11
N LYS A 209 11.06 -14.10 22.75
CA LYS A 209 10.28 -13.49 23.83
C LYS A 209 9.81 -12.12 23.37
N LEU A 210 8.50 -11.87 23.47
CA LEU A 210 7.93 -10.53 23.23
C LEU A 210 8.37 -9.56 24.33
N ILE A 211 8.86 -8.40 23.92
CA ILE A 211 9.29 -7.32 24.80
C ILE A 211 8.26 -6.20 24.80
N ASP A 212 7.83 -5.79 23.61
CA ASP A 212 6.83 -4.74 23.41
C ASP A 212 6.18 -4.88 22.04
N HIS A 213 5.01 -4.28 21.84
CA HIS A 213 4.32 -4.25 20.55
C HIS A 213 3.35 -3.08 20.46
N GLY A 214 2.99 -2.71 19.23
CA GLY A 214 2.00 -1.65 19.00
C GLY A 214 1.62 -1.51 17.53
N GLU A 215 0.86 -0.46 17.25
CA GLU A 215 0.56 -0.03 15.90
C GLU A 215 0.57 1.50 15.80
N ARG A 216 0.89 2.01 14.61
CA ARG A 216 0.81 3.44 14.28
C ARG A 216 0.18 3.59 12.90
N GLU A 217 -0.80 4.47 12.77
CA GLU A 217 -1.29 4.90 11.46
C GLU A 217 -0.15 5.68 10.74
N VAL A 218 0.18 5.28 9.52
CA VAL A 218 1.30 5.83 8.73
C VAL A 218 0.87 6.41 7.39
N ALA A 219 -0.32 6.04 6.92
CA ALA A 219 -0.87 6.53 5.66
C ALA A 219 -2.39 6.53 5.69
N MET A 220 -2.97 7.14 4.67
CA MET A 220 -4.39 7.12 4.39
C MET A 220 -4.56 6.83 2.92
N ASP A 221 -5.52 5.99 2.57
CA ASP A 221 -5.83 5.74 1.17
C ASP A 221 -6.15 7.03 0.40
N MET A 222 -5.91 7.01 -0.90
CA MET A 222 -6.45 8.00 -1.83
C MET A 222 -7.98 7.99 -1.72
N ARG A 223 -8.59 9.17 -1.86
CA ARG A 223 -10.06 9.29 -1.87
C ARG A 223 -10.70 8.45 -2.98
N THR A 224 -10.01 8.30 -4.10
CA THR A 224 -10.44 7.51 -5.27
C THR A 224 -10.42 6.01 -5.07
N GLU A 225 -9.87 5.51 -3.96
CA GLU A 225 -9.84 4.09 -3.61
C GLU A 225 -9.74 3.93 -2.08
N TYR A 226 -10.76 4.40 -1.36
CA TYR A 226 -10.70 4.60 0.09
C TYR A 226 -11.27 3.45 0.93
N TYR A 227 -10.42 2.83 1.76
CA TYR A 227 -10.78 1.86 2.80
C TYR A 227 -10.38 2.29 4.21
N GLY A 228 -9.65 3.40 4.32
CA GLY A 228 -9.36 4.06 5.57
C GLY A 228 -7.89 4.43 5.74
N ARG A 229 -7.52 4.57 7.01
CA ARG A 229 -6.13 4.76 7.41
C ARG A 229 -5.40 3.43 7.51
N ARG A 230 -4.13 3.45 7.11
CA ARG A 230 -3.25 2.29 7.05
C ARG A 230 -2.21 2.37 8.14
N SER A 231 -1.91 1.24 8.79
CA SER A 231 -0.97 1.18 9.90
C SER A 231 0.31 0.41 9.57
N ALA A 232 1.34 0.72 10.34
CA ALA A 232 2.45 -0.19 10.60
C ALA A 232 2.22 -0.81 11.97
N GLN A 233 1.98 -2.12 12.00
CA GLN A 233 2.04 -2.94 13.20
C GLN A 233 3.52 -3.23 13.49
N TRP A 234 3.91 -3.25 14.76
CA TRP A 234 5.28 -3.56 15.13
C TRP A 234 5.35 -4.43 16.40
N MET A 235 6.42 -5.21 16.50
CA MET A 235 6.80 -5.93 17.71
C MET A 235 8.31 -5.88 17.91
N ARG A 236 8.71 -5.78 19.17
CA ARG A 236 10.09 -5.92 19.60
C ARG A 236 10.25 -7.26 20.31
N LEU A 237 11.13 -8.10 19.78
CA LEU A 237 11.39 -9.44 20.27
C LEU A 237 12.84 -9.55 20.77
N GLN A 238 13.05 -10.37 21.79
CA GLN A 238 14.37 -10.81 22.23
C GLN A 238 14.55 -12.29 21.91
N HIS A 239 15.60 -12.63 21.17
CA HIS A 239 15.98 -14.01 20.92
C HIS A 239 16.50 -14.64 22.21
N LYS A 240 15.88 -15.73 22.68
CA LYS A 240 16.16 -16.29 24.00
C LYS A 240 17.58 -16.84 24.13
N LYS A 241 18.14 -17.40 23.06
CA LYS A 241 19.45 -18.06 23.09
C LYS A 241 20.61 -17.06 23.08
N THR A 242 20.51 -16.01 22.27
CA THR A 242 21.62 -15.06 22.07
C THR A 242 21.40 -13.70 22.74
N GLY A 243 20.19 -13.41 23.18
CA GLY A 243 19.82 -12.12 23.76
C GLY A 243 19.69 -10.99 22.74
N LEU A 244 19.89 -11.25 21.44
CA LEU A 244 19.73 -10.25 20.39
C LEU A 244 18.29 -9.75 20.29
N PHE A 245 18.11 -8.52 19.82
CA PHE A 245 16.80 -7.92 19.64
C PHE A 245 16.44 -7.78 18.17
N LEU A 246 15.17 -8.08 17.85
CA LEU A 246 14.55 -7.91 16.55
C LEU A 246 13.38 -6.94 16.71
N PHE A 247 13.38 -5.88 15.92
CA PHE A 247 12.28 -4.96 15.72
C PHE A 247 11.61 -5.30 14.38
N PHE A 248 10.47 -5.99 14.46
CA PHE A 248 9.72 -6.48 13.31
C PHE A 248 8.51 -5.59 13.04
N VAL A 249 8.34 -5.17 11.79
CA VAL A 249 7.25 -4.28 11.35
C VAL A 249 6.48 -4.95 10.22
N ASN A 250 5.15 -4.92 10.30
CA ASN A 250 4.23 -5.42 9.30
C ASN A 250 3.37 -4.24 8.82
N HIS A 251 3.32 -4.04 7.52
CA HIS A 251 2.62 -2.92 6.90
C HIS A 251 1.64 -3.42 5.83
N HIS A 252 0.43 -2.86 5.83
CA HIS A 252 -0.49 -2.96 4.69
C HIS A 252 -0.68 -1.55 4.13
N GLY A 253 -0.04 -1.28 3.00
CA GLY A 253 0.10 0.07 2.46
C GLY A 253 -1.15 0.63 1.82
N PRO A 254 -1.15 1.95 1.57
CA PRO A 254 -2.33 2.66 1.09
C PRO A 254 -2.62 2.39 -0.37
N LEU A 255 -3.91 2.34 -0.68
CA LEU A 255 -4.42 2.39 -2.03
C LEU A 255 -4.57 3.85 -2.48
N SER A 256 -4.58 4.16 -3.77
CA SER A 256 -4.32 3.26 -4.88
C SER A 256 -2.87 2.77 -4.94
N VAL A 257 -2.63 1.63 -5.60
CA VAL A 257 -1.28 1.09 -5.79
C VAL A 257 -0.34 2.16 -6.37
N ASN A 258 0.88 2.20 -5.85
CA ASN A 258 1.98 3.12 -6.11
C ASN A 258 1.79 4.57 -5.67
N SER A 259 0.59 4.98 -5.27
CA SER A 259 0.32 6.37 -4.87
C SER A 259 1.00 6.77 -3.56
N GLY A 260 1.16 5.82 -2.63
CA GLY A 260 1.51 6.13 -1.25
C GLY A 260 0.39 6.85 -0.49
N GLY A 261 -0.85 6.76 -0.98
CA GLY A 261 -2.04 7.30 -0.34
C GLY A 261 -2.23 8.80 -0.56
N ALA A 262 -3.17 9.38 0.18
CA ALA A 262 -3.59 10.78 0.03
C ALA A 262 -2.44 11.80 0.22
N CYS A 263 -1.39 11.42 0.95
CA CYS A 263 -0.23 12.29 1.23
C CYS A 263 1.01 11.94 0.41
N GLY A 264 0.92 10.96 -0.49
CA GLY A 264 2.03 10.54 -1.34
C GLY A 264 3.03 9.59 -0.68
N GLY A 265 3.86 8.96 -1.52
CA GLY A 265 4.77 7.89 -1.10
C GLY A 265 5.88 8.31 -0.15
N GLN A 266 6.42 9.53 -0.29
CA GLN A 266 7.47 10.01 0.62
C GLN A 266 6.95 10.13 2.06
N ASN A 267 5.74 10.67 2.27
CA ASN A 267 5.12 10.73 3.58
C ASN A 267 4.95 9.35 4.21
N THR A 268 4.43 8.39 3.43
CA THR A 268 4.26 7.01 3.90
C THR A 268 5.60 6.39 4.32
N ALA A 269 6.63 6.51 3.48
CA ALA A 269 7.98 6.02 3.80
C ALA A 269 8.57 6.67 5.07
N HIS A 270 8.46 7.99 5.20
CA HIS A 270 8.99 8.71 6.36
C HIS A 270 8.25 8.35 7.64
N ASN A 271 6.92 8.17 7.59
CA ASN A 271 6.14 7.70 8.73
C ASN A 271 6.54 6.28 9.16
N LEU A 272 6.85 5.40 8.21
CA LEU A 272 7.40 4.06 8.51
C LEU A 272 8.76 4.16 9.21
N LEU A 273 9.69 4.97 8.68
CA LEU A 273 11.00 5.21 9.28
C LEU A 273 10.90 5.80 10.69
N GLN A 274 9.97 6.73 10.89
CA GLN A 274 9.69 7.33 12.20
C GLN A 274 9.14 6.28 13.19
N THR A 275 8.24 5.42 12.73
CA THR A 275 7.72 4.30 13.54
C THR A 275 8.84 3.39 14.01
N MET A 276 9.77 3.04 13.11
CA MET A 276 10.95 2.25 13.46
C MET A 276 11.86 2.97 14.46
N HIS A 277 12.15 4.24 14.22
CA HIS A 277 13.03 5.04 15.06
C HIS A 277 12.51 5.20 16.49
N GLU A 278 11.22 5.52 16.66
CA GLU A 278 10.63 5.81 17.97
C GLU A 278 10.44 4.56 18.85
N ASN A 279 10.13 3.42 18.23
CA ASN A 279 9.72 2.22 18.95
C ASN A 279 10.83 1.14 19.02
N GLY A 280 11.81 1.18 18.12
CA GLY A 280 13.00 0.35 18.20
C GLY A 280 14.07 0.92 19.14
N LYS A 281 15.18 0.19 19.28
CA LYS A 281 16.36 0.64 20.05
C LYS A 281 17.63 0.50 19.20
N PRO A 282 18.62 1.41 19.35
CA PRO A 282 19.92 1.27 18.71
C PRO A 282 20.51 -0.13 18.90
N GLY A 283 20.91 -0.76 17.79
CA GLY A 283 21.43 -2.12 17.76
C GLY A 283 20.39 -3.21 17.50
N ASP A 284 19.09 -2.91 17.52
CA ASP A 284 18.07 -3.87 17.10
C ASP A 284 18.23 -4.23 15.60
N ILE A 285 17.99 -5.49 15.25
CA ILE A 285 17.78 -5.86 13.85
C ILE A 285 16.40 -5.32 13.45
N ILE A 286 16.31 -4.65 12.32
CA ILE A 286 15.04 -4.17 11.76
C ILE A 286 14.64 -5.09 10.62
N VAL A 287 13.39 -5.53 10.63
CA VAL A 287 12.75 -6.21 9.50
C VAL A 287 11.39 -5.58 9.28
N LEU A 288 11.20 -4.96 8.13
CA LEU A 288 9.93 -4.40 7.69
C LEU A 288 9.40 -5.26 6.54
N VAL A 289 8.19 -5.78 6.69
CA VAL A 289 7.53 -6.59 5.65
C VAL A 289 6.12 -6.10 5.37
N GLY A 290 5.57 -6.53 4.24
CA GLY A 290 4.15 -6.51 4.00
C GLY A 290 3.77 -6.32 2.56
N ASP A 291 2.48 -6.22 2.30
CA ASP A 291 1.92 -5.67 1.08
C ASP A 291 1.91 -4.15 1.18
N PHE A 292 2.78 -3.49 0.43
CA PHE A 292 2.91 -2.04 0.51
C PHE A 292 1.91 -1.32 -0.38
N ASN A 293 1.15 -2.04 -1.22
CA ASN A 293 0.48 -1.46 -2.38
C ASN A 293 1.44 -0.54 -3.16
N ALA A 294 2.73 -0.87 -3.18
CA ALA A 294 3.76 -0.03 -3.78
C ALA A 294 4.91 -0.91 -4.27
N ASN A 295 5.22 -0.81 -5.55
CA ASN A 295 6.37 -1.45 -6.16
C ASN A 295 7.49 -0.43 -6.42
N ALA A 296 8.53 -0.84 -7.15
CA ALA A 296 9.72 -0.03 -7.40
C ALA A 296 9.45 1.33 -8.09
N ALA A 297 8.32 1.48 -8.80
CA ALA A 297 7.95 2.78 -9.39
C ALA A 297 7.49 3.80 -8.35
N SER A 298 7.03 3.35 -7.18
CA SER A 298 6.46 4.22 -6.15
C SER A 298 7.52 4.99 -5.40
N LYS A 299 7.22 6.26 -5.07
CA LYS A 299 8.03 7.04 -4.14
C LYS A 299 8.09 6.46 -2.73
N THR A 300 7.14 5.61 -2.33
CA THR A 300 7.21 4.89 -1.04
C THR A 300 8.43 3.98 -0.99
N VAL A 301 8.60 3.12 -2.00
CA VAL A 301 9.74 2.19 -2.09
C VAL A 301 11.04 2.94 -2.32
N GLN A 302 11.04 3.91 -3.24
CA GLN A 302 12.24 4.68 -3.57
C GLN A 302 12.78 5.49 -2.38
N ALA A 303 11.90 6.00 -1.51
CA ALA A 303 12.30 6.74 -0.32
C ALA A 303 12.81 5.84 0.82
N LEU A 304 12.58 4.52 0.78
CA LEU A 304 13.11 3.58 1.76
C LEU A 304 14.52 3.07 1.41
N TRP A 305 14.86 3.00 0.12
CA TRP A 305 16.17 2.49 -0.34
C TRP A 305 17.40 3.13 0.30
N PRO A 306 17.46 4.46 0.55
CA PRO A 306 18.63 5.06 1.19
C PRO A 306 18.82 4.67 2.67
N HIS A 307 17.82 4.02 3.27
CA HIS A 307 17.77 3.77 4.72
C HIS A 307 17.74 2.29 5.08
N LEU A 308 17.27 1.44 4.17
CA LEU A 308 17.12 0.00 4.39
C LEU A 308 17.48 -0.78 3.13
N THR A 309 18.08 -1.95 3.33
CA THR A 309 18.28 -2.93 2.26
C THR A 309 16.94 -3.55 1.92
N GLN A 310 16.49 -3.45 0.67
CA GLN A 310 15.37 -4.25 0.18
C GLN A 310 15.86 -5.69 -0.02
N ILE A 311 15.47 -6.59 0.89
CA ILE A 311 15.97 -7.97 0.88
C ILE A 311 15.19 -8.84 -0.10
N TYR A 312 13.92 -8.55 -0.36
CA TYR A 312 13.10 -9.27 -1.33
C TYR A 312 11.82 -8.51 -1.70
N ASN A 313 11.21 -8.86 -2.82
CA ASN A 313 9.87 -8.44 -3.21
C ASN A 313 9.16 -9.56 -4.01
N SER A 314 7.83 -9.55 -4.03
CA SER A 314 7.03 -10.52 -4.78
C SER A 314 6.98 -10.21 -6.29
N VAL A 315 6.29 -11.08 -7.04
CA VAL A 315 5.88 -10.84 -8.43
C VAL A 315 4.46 -10.26 -8.55
N SER A 316 3.63 -10.37 -7.49
CA SER A 316 2.25 -9.90 -7.45
C SER A 316 2.19 -8.38 -7.70
N PHE A 317 1.31 -7.98 -8.63
CA PHE A 317 1.05 -6.58 -8.99
C PHE A 317 2.32 -5.77 -9.30
N GLY A 318 3.32 -6.40 -9.93
CA GLY A 318 4.59 -5.76 -10.25
C GLY A 318 5.57 -5.64 -9.06
N GLY A 319 5.31 -6.36 -7.97
CA GLY A 319 6.15 -6.45 -6.78
C GLY A 319 5.75 -5.50 -5.66
N VAL A 320 4.48 -5.53 -5.27
CA VAL A 320 3.94 -4.70 -4.17
C VAL A 320 4.24 -5.26 -2.78
N ASP A 321 4.45 -6.57 -2.65
CA ASP A 321 4.87 -7.17 -1.39
C ASP A 321 6.38 -7.03 -1.25
N ASN A 322 6.83 -6.39 -0.16
CA ASN A 322 8.22 -6.03 0.01
C ASN A 322 8.75 -6.47 1.37
N MET A 323 10.05 -6.76 1.41
CA MET A 323 10.82 -6.97 2.64
C MET A 323 12.03 -6.05 2.66
N PHE A 324 12.19 -5.30 3.74
CA PHE A 324 13.31 -4.40 4.00
C PHE A 324 13.99 -4.74 5.33
N SER A 325 15.29 -4.48 5.43
CA SER A 325 16.06 -4.68 6.66
C SER A 325 17.23 -3.71 6.77
N ASN A 326 17.66 -3.41 8.00
CA ASN A 326 18.94 -2.76 8.26
C ASN A 326 20.13 -3.75 8.19
N VAL A 327 19.87 -5.04 7.94
CA VAL A 327 20.91 -6.04 7.64
C VAL A 327 21.30 -5.90 6.16
N PRO A 328 22.60 -5.77 5.83
CA PRO A 328 23.04 -5.63 4.45
C PRO A 328 22.79 -6.91 3.65
N ARG A 329 22.82 -6.81 2.32
CA ARG A 329 22.51 -7.93 1.42
C ARG A 329 23.34 -9.18 1.69
N ALA A 330 24.61 -9.03 2.10
CA ALA A 330 25.49 -10.14 2.46
C ALA A 330 24.98 -10.99 3.65
N GLY A 331 24.09 -10.43 4.47
CA GLY A 331 23.42 -11.14 5.56
C GLY A 331 22.13 -11.84 5.14
N VAL A 332 21.73 -11.80 3.86
CA VAL A 332 20.55 -12.52 3.34
C VAL A 332 21.01 -13.86 2.76
N ALA A 333 20.61 -14.96 3.39
CA ALA A 333 21.00 -16.31 2.99
C ALA A 333 20.06 -16.94 1.95
N GLU A 334 18.77 -16.62 2.02
CA GLU A 334 17.75 -17.23 1.17
C GLU A 334 16.60 -16.26 0.96
N THR A 335 15.99 -16.31 -0.23
CA THR A 335 14.74 -15.64 -0.57
C THR A 335 13.91 -16.56 -1.45
N LEU A 336 12.62 -16.69 -1.18
CA LEU A 336 11.75 -17.64 -1.86
C LEU A 336 10.35 -17.05 -2.09
N ASP A 337 9.85 -17.24 -3.30
CA ASP A 337 8.43 -17.10 -3.65
C ASP A 337 7.76 -18.45 -3.38
N LEU A 338 6.78 -18.47 -2.49
CA LEU A 338 6.09 -19.68 -2.04
C LEU A 338 4.81 -19.95 -2.84
N GLY A 339 4.47 -19.08 -3.79
CA GLY A 339 3.21 -19.13 -4.53
C GLY A 339 2.04 -18.49 -3.78
N SER A 340 0.89 -18.51 -4.44
CA SER A 340 -0.33 -17.83 -4.01
C SER A 340 -0.97 -18.42 -2.77
N GLY A 341 -0.91 -19.74 -2.58
CA GLY A 341 -1.62 -20.41 -1.49
C GLY A 341 -3.11 -20.09 -1.44
N GLY A 342 -3.74 -19.83 -2.59
CA GLY A 342 -5.14 -19.43 -2.75
C GLY A 342 -5.46 -17.94 -2.58
N SER A 343 -4.45 -17.11 -2.26
CA SER A 343 -4.54 -15.64 -2.24
C SER A 343 -4.29 -15.05 -3.64
N ASP A 344 -4.65 -13.79 -3.88
CA ASP A 344 -4.22 -13.05 -5.07
C ASP A 344 -2.77 -12.50 -4.93
N HIS A 345 -2.20 -12.61 -3.74
CA HIS A 345 -0.79 -12.35 -3.45
C HIS A 345 0.00 -13.63 -3.27
N HIS A 346 1.25 -13.64 -3.74
CA HIS A 346 2.18 -14.71 -3.40
C HIS A 346 2.73 -14.51 -1.98
N ALA A 347 2.78 -15.58 -1.20
CA ALA A 347 3.52 -15.58 0.05
C ALA A 347 5.03 -15.53 -0.25
N ILE A 348 5.75 -14.64 0.43
CA ILE A 348 7.20 -14.48 0.22
C ILE A 348 7.96 -14.74 1.51
N SER A 349 9.15 -15.33 1.38
CA SER A 349 10.01 -15.72 2.50
C SER A 349 11.44 -15.23 2.31
N ALA A 350 12.10 -14.88 3.40
CA ALA A 350 13.53 -14.59 3.42
C ALA A 350 14.20 -15.15 4.67
N VAL A 351 15.48 -15.50 4.58
CA VAL A 351 16.30 -15.86 5.74
C VAL A 351 17.46 -14.91 5.88
N LEU A 352 17.54 -14.25 7.04
CA LEU A 352 18.73 -13.51 7.44
C LEU A 352 19.68 -14.47 8.18
N ALA A 353 20.95 -14.50 7.79
CA ALA A 353 22.01 -15.26 8.46
C ALA A 353 23.09 -14.31 8.97
N LEU A 354 23.21 -14.23 10.29
CA LEU A 354 24.11 -13.31 10.98
C LEU A 354 25.31 -14.11 11.53
N PRO A 355 26.51 -13.97 10.95
CA PRO A 355 27.70 -14.70 11.42
C PRO A 355 28.23 -14.12 12.74
N ALA A 356 28.84 -14.97 13.56
CA ALA A 356 29.45 -14.55 14.83
C ALA A 356 30.62 -13.58 14.62
N GLY A 357 30.72 -12.58 15.49
CA GLY A 357 31.85 -11.64 15.54
C GLY A 357 31.97 -10.71 14.33
N SER A 358 31.01 -10.77 13.41
CA SER A 358 31.01 -9.93 12.21
C SER A 358 30.20 -8.68 12.50
N THR A 359 30.83 -7.51 12.40
CA THR A 359 30.10 -6.35 11.89
C THR A 359 29.73 -6.74 10.46
N VAL A 360 28.44 -6.96 10.17
CA VAL A 360 27.99 -7.11 8.80
C VAL A 360 28.34 -5.80 8.08
N ASN A 361 29.50 -5.79 7.41
CA ASN A 361 30.10 -4.57 6.89
C ASN A 361 29.13 -3.93 5.89
N ALA A 362 28.68 -2.71 6.19
CA ALA A 362 27.86 -1.88 5.31
C ALA A 362 28.50 -1.61 3.94
N ALA A 363 29.81 -1.87 3.79
CA ALA A 363 30.54 -1.74 2.53
C ALA A 363 30.30 -2.89 1.54
N ALA A 364 29.63 -3.98 1.94
CA ALA A 364 29.09 -4.93 0.99
C ALA A 364 27.82 -4.29 0.40
N SER A 365 28.01 -3.62 -0.75
CA SER A 365 27.02 -2.85 -1.51
C SER A 365 25.59 -3.26 -1.20
N LEU A 366 24.72 -2.28 -0.87
CA LEU A 366 23.30 -2.42 -1.18
C LEU A 366 23.24 -2.97 -2.59
N ALA A 367 22.90 -4.26 -2.75
CA ALA A 367 22.74 -4.79 -4.08
C ALA A 367 21.61 -3.95 -4.67
N GLU A 368 21.84 -3.39 -5.87
CA GLU A 368 20.78 -2.69 -6.60
C GLU A 368 19.48 -3.52 -6.48
N PRO A 369 18.31 -2.90 -6.31
CA PRO A 369 17.02 -3.61 -6.22
C PRO A 369 16.63 -4.17 -7.60
N VAL A 370 17.52 -4.95 -8.21
CA VAL A 370 17.42 -5.52 -9.57
C VAL A 370 16.13 -6.31 -9.70
N LEU A 371 15.82 -7.15 -8.70
CA LEU A 371 14.58 -7.91 -8.67
C LEU A 371 13.34 -7.01 -8.70
N SER A 372 13.32 -5.92 -7.94
CA SER A 372 12.16 -5.02 -7.86
C SER A 372 11.97 -4.24 -9.16
N VAL A 373 13.07 -3.87 -9.81
CA VAL A 373 13.04 -3.28 -11.16
C VAL A 373 12.52 -4.29 -12.18
N ASP A 374 12.92 -5.56 -12.10
CA ASP A 374 12.44 -6.60 -13.00
C ASP A 374 10.95 -6.94 -12.76
N SER A 375 10.49 -6.98 -11.51
CA SER A 375 9.06 -7.08 -11.20
C SER A 375 8.27 -5.91 -11.79
N LEU A 376 8.78 -4.67 -11.68
CA LEU A 376 8.17 -3.50 -12.30
C LEU A 376 8.11 -3.60 -13.84
N LYS A 377 9.16 -4.12 -14.50
CA LYS A 377 9.14 -4.35 -15.95
C LYS A 377 8.05 -5.34 -16.36
N ASN A 378 7.65 -6.24 -15.47
CA ASN A 378 6.59 -7.22 -15.71
C ASN A 378 5.20 -6.75 -15.26
N ALA A 379 5.11 -5.61 -14.57
CA ALA A 379 3.84 -5.05 -14.09
C ALA A 379 2.84 -4.80 -15.23
N GLY A 380 1.58 -5.19 -15.04
CA GLY A 380 0.50 -4.99 -16.00
C GLY A 380 -0.27 -3.70 -15.75
N GLY A 381 -0.88 -3.13 -16.81
CA GLY A 381 -1.79 -1.99 -16.68
C GLY A 381 -1.23 -0.84 -15.85
N ALA A 382 -2.03 -0.36 -14.89
CA ALA A 382 -1.66 0.77 -14.04
C ALA A 382 -0.61 0.43 -12.97
N ASP A 383 -0.33 -0.85 -12.71
CA ASP A 383 0.66 -1.25 -11.70
C ASP A 383 2.08 -0.88 -12.13
N GLY A 384 2.30 -0.69 -13.44
CA GLY A 384 3.56 -0.20 -13.97
C GLY A 384 3.77 1.31 -13.79
N CYS A 385 2.77 2.05 -13.32
CA CYS A 385 2.78 3.50 -13.30
C CYS A 385 3.43 4.07 -12.04
N MET A 386 4.13 5.18 -12.21
CA MET A 386 4.44 6.08 -11.09
C MET A 386 3.27 7.02 -10.88
N ILE A 387 2.83 7.18 -9.64
CA ILE A 387 1.74 8.07 -9.23
C ILE A 387 2.25 8.91 -8.07
N GLU A 388 2.19 10.24 -8.22
CA GLU A 388 2.63 11.21 -7.22
C GLU A 388 1.46 12.14 -6.85
N PRO A 389 0.63 11.75 -5.88
CA PRO A 389 -0.44 12.59 -5.35
C PRO A 389 0.11 13.88 -4.75
N GLY A 390 -0.57 14.99 -4.98
CA GLY A 390 -0.15 16.30 -4.48
C GLY A 390 0.98 16.95 -5.26
N GLU A 391 1.49 16.32 -6.32
CA GLU A 391 2.50 16.90 -7.21
C GLU A 391 1.87 17.32 -8.55
N MET A 392 2.30 18.47 -9.06
CA MET A 392 2.01 18.91 -10.43
C MET A 392 3.30 18.95 -11.24
N TYR A 393 3.40 18.10 -12.25
CA TYR A 393 4.54 18.14 -13.15
C TYR A 393 4.54 19.42 -14.00
N THR A 394 5.74 19.99 -14.15
CA THR A 394 6.00 21.12 -15.03
C THR A 394 6.76 20.64 -16.26
N TYR A 395 6.61 21.36 -17.38
CA TYR A 395 7.11 20.91 -18.68
C TYR A 395 7.82 22.06 -19.39
N ALA A 396 8.87 21.71 -20.14
CA ALA A 396 9.43 22.61 -21.13
C ALA A 396 8.40 22.88 -22.25
N PRO A 397 8.47 24.03 -22.94
CA PRO A 397 7.61 24.31 -24.08
C PRO A 397 7.77 23.26 -25.19
N GLY A 398 6.65 22.85 -25.80
CA GLY A 398 6.61 21.94 -26.94
C GLY A 398 5.91 20.61 -26.66
N GLY A 399 5.96 19.72 -27.66
CA GLY A 399 5.29 18.42 -27.68
C GLY A 399 3.76 18.48 -27.68
N TRP A 400 3.13 17.32 -27.86
CA TRP A 400 1.67 17.24 -27.90
C TRP A 400 1.08 17.19 -26.50
N THR A 401 -0.17 17.62 -26.41
CA THR A 401 -1.01 17.52 -25.22
C THR A 401 -2.36 16.96 -25.63
N SER A 402 -2.89 16.00 -24.87
CA SER A 402 -4.23 15.45 -25.06
C SER A 402 -4.98 15.50 -23.74
N PHE A 403 -6.30 15.60 -23.85
CA PHE A 403 -7.20 15.72 -22.72
C PHE A 403 -8.19 14.56 -22.77
N ALA A 404 -8.34 13.85 -21.66
CA ALA A 404 -9.36 12.84 -21.46
C ALA A 404 -10.27 13.27 -20.30
N HIS A 405 -11.56 13.44 -20.61
CA HIS A 405 -12.57 13.85 -19.63
C HIS A 405 -13.17 12.63 -18.94
N ASN A 406 -13.79 12.84 -17.77
CA ASN A 406 -14.46 11.77 -17.01
C ASN A 406 -13.52 10.63 -16.57
N ILE A 407 -12.21 10.90 -16.49
CA ILE A 407 -11.24 9.97 -15.93
C ILE A 407 -11.29 10.12 -14.43
N VAL A 408 -11.91 9.19 -13.72
CA VAL A 408 -12.30 9.35 -12.30
C VAL A 408 -11.18 9.08 -11.30
N ASP A 409 -10.04 8.56 -11.74
CA ASP A 409 -8.90 8.27 -10.87
C ASP A 409 -7.53 8.34 -11.61
N PRO A 410 -6.43 8.52 -10.86
CA PRO A 410 -5.08 8.59 -11.44
C PRO A 410 -4.62 7.33 -12.18
N ARG A 411 -5.04 6.13 -11.75
CA ARG A 411 -4.66 4.86 -12.41
C ARG A 411 -5.29 4.78 -13.79
N ALA A 412 -6.55 5.17 -13.93
CA ALA A 412 -7.23 5.30 -15.21
C ALA A 412 -6.54 6.34 -16.11
N CYS A 413 -6.09 7.47 -15.55
CA CYS A 413 -5.31 8.47 -16.30
C CYS A 413 -3.98 7.89 -16.80
N CYS A 414 -3.30 7.10 -15.97
CA CYS A 414 -2.10 6.41 -16.41
C CYS A 414 -2.40 5.41 -17.54
N ASN A 415 -3.45 4.59 -17.41
CA ASN A 415 -3.85 3.64 -18.46
C ASN A 415 -4.15 4.35 -19.79
N ALA A 416 -4.85 5.49 -19.74
CA ALA A 416 -5.08 6.32 -20.92
C ALA A 416 -3.74 6.77 -21.54
N CYS A 417 -2.81 7.28 -20.74
CA CYS A 417 -1.48 7.67 -21.20
C CYS A 417 -0.70 6.49 -21.80
N GLN A 418 -0.76 5.30 -21.19
CA GLN A 418 -0.10 4.10 -21.73
C GLN A 418 -0.68 3.64 -23.07
N GLY A 419 -1.95 3.95 -23.34
CA GLY A 419 -2.58 3.74 -24.65
C GLY A 419 -2.00 4.64 -25.76
N HIS A 420 -1.26 5.69 -25.40
CA HIS A 420 -0.58 6.58 -26.33
C HIS A 420 0.93 6.31 -26.34
N ALA A 421 1.45 5.75 -27.45
CA ALA A 421 2.86 5.37 -27.58
C ALA A 421 3.86 6.52 -27.31
N GLU A 422 3.47 7.76 -27.58
CA GLU A 422 4.29 8.95 -27.38
C GLU A 422 4.12 9.58 -26.00
N CYS A 423 3.20 9.11 -25.16
CA CYS A 423 2.95 9.72 -23.85
C CYS A 423 4.15 9.49 -22.92
N LYS A 424 4.62 10.57 -22.30
CA LYS A 424 5.78 10.58 -21.41
C LYS A 424 5.41 10.89 -19.96
N ALA A 425 4.28 11.55 -19.75
CA ALA A 425 3.77 11.92 -18.44
C ALA A 425 2.29 12.27 -18.53
N TRP A 426 1.63 12.27 -17.37
CA TRP A 426 0.24 12.67 -17.25
C TRP A 426 0.02 13.45 -15.95
N THR A 427 -1.07 14.21 -15.92
CA THR A 427 -1.58 14.88 -14.72
C THR A 427 -3.08 14.66 -14.65
N TRP A 428 -3.54 14.16 -13.52
CA TRP A 428 -4.93 13.93 -13.20
C TRP A 428 -5.40 14.96 -12.19
N GLU A 429 -6.48 15.66 -12.51
CA GLU A 429 -7.18 16.59 -11.63
C GLU A 429 -8.52 15.96 -11.24
N GLU A 430 -8.78 15.85 -9.94
CA GLU A 430 -10.07 15.38 -9.40
C GLU A 430 -11.23 16.28 -9.86
N TRP A 431 -10.95 17.59 -9.98
CA TRP A 431 -11.91 18.55 -10.49
C TRP A 431 -11.24 19.69 -11.24
N ASN A 432 -11.56 19.82 -12.52
CA ASN A 432 -11.18 20.95 -13.34
C ASN A 432 -12.37 21.89 -13.53
N THR A 433 -12.18 23.17 -13.19
CA THR A 433 -13.25 24.19 -13.23
C THR A 433 -13.72 24.52 -14.65
N GLY A 434 -12.84 24.39 -15.64
CA GLY A 434 -13.17 24.67 -17.04
C GLY A 434 -14.14 23.66 -17.65
N ILE A 435 -13.98 22.39 -17.31
CA ILE A 435 -14.85 21.31 -17.83
C ILE A 435 -15.89 20.80 -16.83
N LYS A 436 -15.86 21.29 -15.59
CA LYS A 436 -16.78 20.89 -14.49
C LYS A 436 -16.76 19.39 -14.24
N GLY A 437 -15.57 18.81 -14.14
CA GLY A 437 -15.38 17.38 -13.95
C GLY A 437 -13.91 17.00 -13.86
N PRO A 438 -13.64 15.70 -13.62
CA PRO A 438 -12.27 15.22 -13.51
C PRO A 438 -11.60 15.21 -14.90
N LEU A 439 -10.33 15.58 -14.92
CA LEU A 439 -9.55 15.77 -16.14
C LEU A 439 -8.23 15.00 -16.06
N CYS A 440 -7.94 14.23 -17.10
CA CYS A 440 -6.62 13.68 -17.34
C CYS A 440 -5.94 14.45 -18.49
N THR A 441 -4.82 15.09 -18.19
CA THR A 441 -3.97 15.77 -19.16
C THR A 441 -2.75 14.90 -19.45
N MET A 442 -2.61 14.44 -20.69
CA MET A 442 -1.50 13.60 -21.15
C MET A 442 -0.51 14.44 -21.97
N ARG A 443 0.78 14.20 -21.78
CA ARG A 443 1.87 14.98 -22.38
C ARG A 443 2.84 14.08 -23.15
N GLY A 444 3.22 14.52 -24.35
CA GLY A 444 4.28 13.90 -25.14
C GLY A 444 5.70 14.31 -24.74
N VAL A 445 5.85 15.13 -23.69
CA VAL A 445 7.14 15.62 -23.19
C VAL A 445 7.36 15.11 -21.78
N ALA A 446 8.60 14.73 -21.47
CA ALA A 446 9.00 14.36 -20.13
C ALA A 446 8.91 15.57 -19.17
N PRO A 447 8.61 15.36 -17.88
CA PRO A 447 8.60 16.43 -16.89
C PRO A 447 9.98 17.10 -16.77
N SER A 448 9.99 18.42 -16.59
CA SER A 448 11.20 19.22 -16.34
C SER A 448 11.37 19.61 -14.86
N GLY A 449 10.36 19.37 -14.04
CA GLY A 449 10.33 19.68 -12.62
C GLY A 449 8.92 19.45 -12.06
N THR A 450 8.72 19.76 -10.78
CA THR A 450 7.39 19.70 -10.14
C THR A 450 7.06 21.00 -9.43
N ALA A 451 5.77 21.21 -9.21
CA ALA A 451 5.22 22.27 -8.37
C ALA A 451 4.24 21.63 -7.37
N PRO A 452 4.11 22.19 -6.15
CA PRO A 452 3.13 21.71 -5.18
C PRO A 452 1.70 21.78 -5.76
N GLY A 453 1.00 20.66 -5.73
CA GLY A 453 -0.43 20.57 -5.93
C GLY A 453 -1.21 20.84 -4.65
N ASN A 454 -2.53 20.95 -4.77
CA ASN A 454 -3.44 21.26 -3.67
C ASN A 454 -4.14 20.03 -3.08
N GLY A 455 -3.54 18.83 -3.22
CA GLY A 455 -4.10 17.56 -2.74
C GLY A 455 -5.32 17.05 -3.51
N THR A 456 -5.72 17.69 -4.61
CA THR A 456 -6.76 17.23 -5.56
C THR A 456 -6.19 16.93 -6.95
N VAL A 457 -4.86 16.83 -7.03
CA VAL A 457 -4.10 16.59 -8.26
C VAL A 457 -3.12 15.45 -8.01
N ALA A 458 -2.89 14.63 -9.02
CA ALA A 458 -1.79 13.67 -9.04
C ALA A 458 -1.12 13.72 -10.42
N SER A 459 0.19 13.82 -10.44
CA SER A 459 0.97 13.62 -11.66
C SER A 459 1.61 12.25 -11.65
N GLY A 460 2.04 11.79 -12.83
CA GLY A 460 2.70 10.50 -12.90
C GLY A 460 3.31 10.16 -14.25
N LEU A 461 3.95 9.01 -14.28
CA LEU A 461 4.67 8.48 -15.45
C LEU A 461 4.03 7.17 -15.91
N PRO A 462 3.83 6.97 -17.23
CA PRO A 462 3.49 5.66 -17.77
C PRO A 462 4.66 4.69 -17.57
N LYS A 463 4.38 3.38 -17.60
CA LYS A 463 5.36 2.32 -17.28
C LYS A 463 6.73 2.49 -17.91
N GLY A 464 6.82 2.78 -19.20
CA GLY A 464 8.11 2.94 -19.87
C GLY A 464 8.98 4.04 -19.25
N ALA A 465 8.38 5.19 -18.93
CA ALA A 465 9.06 6.30 -18.26
C ALA A 465 9.30 6.00 -16.77
N ALA A 466 8.34 5.36 -16.09
CA ALA A 466 8.49 4.96 -14.68
C ALA A 466 9.65 3.97 -14.49
N VAL A 467 9.80 2.97 -15.37
CA VAL A 467 10.94 2.03 -15.35
C VAL A 467 12.27 2.77 -15.53
N TYR A 468 12.32 3.71 -16.47
CA TYR A 468 13.53 4.52 -16.71
C TYR A 468 13.93 5.33 -15.48
N GLU A 469 13.00 6.06 -14.87
CA GLU A 469 13.27 6.83 -13.65
C GLU A 469 13.63 5.93 -12.46
N THR A 470 12.98 4.77 -12.36
CA THR A 470 13.28 3.78 -11.31
C THR A 470 14.70 3.24 -11.44
N LEU A 471 15.16 2.93 -12.66
CA LEU A 471 16.53 2.49 -12.94
C LEU A 471 17.59 3.55 -12.60
N LYS A 472 17.22 4.83 -12.68
CA LYS A 472 18.09 5.95 -12.27
C LYS A 472 18.12 6.07 -10.75
N ALA A 473 16.95 6.01 -10.11
CA ALA A 473 16.83 6.02 -8.66
C ALA A 473 17.60 4.85 -8.02
N SER A 474 17.50 3.64 -8.59
CA SER A 474 18.12 2.42 -8.07
C SER A 474 19.66 2.44 -8.05
N LYS A 475 20.28 3.37 -8.77
CA LYS A 475 21.74 3.55 -8.88
C LYS A 475 22.27 4.69 -8.02
N SER A 476 21.38 5.41 -7.35
CA SER A 476 21.70 6.68 -6.68
C SER A 476 22.00 6.53 -5.18
N PHE A 477 22.07 5.31 -4.65
CA PHE A 477 22.31 5.02 -3.23
C PHE A 477 23.39 3.97 -3.01
#